data_AF-A0AAD5B964-F1
#
_entry.id   AF-A0AAD5B964-F1
#
_cell.length_a   1.000
_cell.length_b   1.000
_cell.length_c   1.000
_cell.angle_alpha   90.00
_cell.angle_beta   90.00
_cell.angle_gamma   90.00
#
_symmetry.space_group_name_H-M   'P 1'
#
loop_
_entity.id
_entity.type
_entity.pdbx_description
1 polymer ?
#
loop_
_entity_poly.entity_id
_entity_poly.type
_entity_poly.pdbx_seq_one_letter_code
_entity_poly.pdbx_strand_id
1 'polypeptide(L)' 'MVMMRFIMMLTEHLVRCETGSVDFNTCWYKNCIERLQQIFLMHHVTIQQYMGTLENLLFTAELDHHILAVYQQFCALQL' A
#
# COMPACT_ATOMS: atom_id res chain seq x y z
N MET A 1 6.21 11.81 -3.00
CA MET A 1 5.07 11.97 -3.94
C MET A 1 4.64 10.67 -4.63
N VAL A 2 5.55 9.78 -5.05
CA VAL A 2 5.17 8.53 -5.76
C VAL A 2 4.35 7.57 -4.88
N MET A 3 4.78 7.33 -3.64
CA MET A 3 4.06 6.48 -2.67
C MET A 3 2.61 6.93 -2.44
N MET A 4 2.44 8.23 -2.16
CA MET A 4 1.13 8.83 -1.88
C MET A 4 0.17 8.67 -3.07
N ARG A 5 0.69 8.79 -4.31
CA ARG A 5 -0.12 8.58 -5.52
C ARG A 5 -0.55 7.12 -5.68
N PHE A 6 0.32 6.16 -5.37
CA PHE A 6 -0.04 4.74 -5.40
C PHE A 6 -1.12 4.41 -4.37
N ILE A 7 -0.95 4.90 -3.14
CA ILE A 7 -1.93 4.71 -2.07
C ILE A 7 -3.26 5.34 -2.47
N MET A 8 -3.27 6.58 -2.95
CA MET A 8 -4.49 7.27 -3.37
C MET A 8 -5.22 6.53 -4.50
N MET A 9 -4.50 6.03 -5.51
CA MET A 9 -5.11 5.23 -6.58
C MET A 9 -5.66 3.88 -6.08
N LEU A 10 -4.94 3.20 -5.19
CA LEU A 10 -5.40 1.95 -4.59
C LEU A 10 -6.64 2.17 -3.73
N THR A 11 -6.63 3.18 -2.86
CA THR A 11 -7.78 3.55 -2.02
C THR A 11 -8.98 3.92 -2.87
N GLU A 12 -8.81 4.72 -3.92
CA GLU A 12 -9.92 5.06 -4.83
C GLU A 12 -10.49 3.82 -5.51
N HIS A 13 -9.63 2.91 -5.99
CA HIS A 13 -10.08 1.64 -6.59
C HIS A 13 -10.88 0.80 -5.59
N LEU A 14 -10.38 0.65 -4.37
CA LEU A 14 -11.02 -0.13 -3.31
C LEU A 14 -12.39 0.47 -2.93
N VAL A 15 -12.48 1.78 -2.72
CA VAL A 15 -13.74 2.48 -2.42
C VAL A 15 -14.76 2.32 -3.54
N ARG A 16 -14.31 2.39 -4.81
CA ARG A 16 -15.19 2.17 -5.97
C ARG A 16 -15.67 0.73 -6.04
N CYS A 17 -14.81 -0.25 -5.76
CA CYS A 17 -15.19 -1.65 -5.71
C CYS A 17 -16.17 -1.95 -4.58
N GLU A 18 -15.92 -1.40 -3.38
CA GLU A 18 -16.79 -1.52 -2.21
C GLU A 18 -18.17 -0.93 -2.48
N THR A 19 -18.23 0.31 -2.99
CA THR A 19 -19.50 0.98 -3.34
C THR A 19 -20.26 0.23 -4.44
N GLY A 20 -19.53 -0.32 -5.41
CA GLY A 20 -20.10 -1.08 -6.52
C GLY A 20 -20.50 -2.52 -6.15
N SER A 21 -20.16 -2.99 -4.95
CA SER A 21 -20.23 -4.43 -4.59
C SER A 21 -19.58 -5.33 -5.66
N VAL A 22 -18.48 -4.83 -6.27
CA VAL A 22 -17.70 -5.56 -7.27
C VAL A 22 -16.39 -6.00 -6.65
N ASP A 23 -15.87 -7.13 -7.14
CA ASP A 23 -14.65 -7.71 -6.62
C ASP A 23 -13.45 -6.78 -6.88
N PHE A 24 -12.66 -6.48 -5.83
CA PHE A 24 -11.49 -5.62 -5.91
C PHE A 24 -10.25 -6.35 -6.44
N ASN A 25 -10.26 -7.69 -6.51
CA ASN A 25 -9.14 -8.54 -6.95
C ASN A 25 -9.00 -8.55 -8.48
N THR A 26 -8.94 -7.35 -9.06
CA THR A 26 -8.73 -7.16 -10.49
C THR A 26 -7.26 -7.42 -10.86
N CYS A 27 -7.01 -7.73 -12.13
CA CYS A 27 -5.63 -7.85 -12.64
C CYS A 27 -4.84 -6.55 -12.43
N TRP A 28 -5.52 -5.40 -12.51
CA TRP A 28 -4.93 -4.09 -12.25
C TRP A 28 -4.51 -3.96 -10.77
N TYR A 29 -5.40 -4.32 -9.84
CA TYR A 29 -5.11 -4.29 -8.41
C TYR A 29 -3.90 -5.15 -8.06
N LYS A 30 -3.86 -6.40 -8.54
CA LYS A 30 -2.73 -7.32 -8.35
C LYS A 30 -1.41 -6.70 -8.84
N ASN A 31 -1.37 -6.21 -10.08
CA ASN A 31 -0.17 -5.60 -10.64
C ASN A 31 0.24 -4.31 -9.88
N CYS A 32 -0.73 -3.54 -9.38
CA CYS A 32 -0.44 -2.37 -8.54
C CYS A 32 0.17 -2.74 -7.18
N ILE A 33 -0.36 -3.77 -6.52
CA ILE A 33 0.18 -4.27 -5.25
C ILE A 33 1.58 -4.87 -5.44
N GLU A 34 1.79 -5.67 -6.48
CA GLU A 34 3.11 -6.23 -6.79
C GLU A 34 4.14 -5.13 -7.06
N ARG A 35 3.77 -4.09 -7.82
CA ARG A 35 4.64 -2.91 -8.02
C ARG A 35 4.93 -2.18 -6.72
N LEU A 36 3.95 -2.04 -5.83
CA LEU A 36 4.15 -1.43 -4.52
C LEU A 36 5.16 -2.23 -3.69
N GLN A 37 5.01 -3.56 -3.64
CA GLN A 37 5.96 -4.45 -2.97
C GLN A 37 7.38 -4.36 -3.58
N GLN A 38 7.50 -4.33 -4.90
CA GLN A 38 8.80 -4.17 -5.57
C GLN A 38 9.47 -2.84 -5.19
N ILE A 39 8.73 -1.74 -5.14
CA ILE A 39 9.26 -0.43 -4.70
C ILE A 39 9.72 -0.52 -3.24
N PHE A 40 8.93 -1.15 -2.37
CA PHE A 40 9.30 -1.37 -0.98
C PHE A 40 10.63 -2.13 -0.84
N LEU A 41 10.79 -3.23 -1.56
CA LEU A 41 12.02 -4.03 -1.54
C LEU A 41 13.22 -3.27 -2.12
N MET A 42 13.03 -2.61 -3.27
CA MET A 42 14.09 -1.86 -3.95
C MET A 42 14.58 -0.67 -3.12
N HIS A 43 13.69 -0.01 -2.38
CA HIS A 43 13.99 1.16 -1.55
C HIS A 43 13.94 0.88 -0.04
N HIS A 44 14.09 -0.38 0.38
CA HIS A 44 13.92 -0.79 1.77
C HIS A 44 14.75 0.04 2.75
N VAL A 45 16.03 0.30 2.44
CA VAL A 45 16.94 1.11 3.28
C VAL A 45 16.36 2.50 3.57
N THR A 46 15.89 3.19 2.53
CA THR A 46 15.31 4.54 2.69
C THR A 46 13.98 4.47 3.44
N ILE A 47 13.13 3.49 3.12
CA ILE A 47 11.81 3.35 3.73
C ILE A 47 11.92 3.01 5.23
N GLN A 48 12.85 2.14 5.61
CA GLN A 48 13.18 1.83 7.01
C GLN A 48 13.55 3.09 7.80
N GLN A 49 14.33 4.01 7.23
CA GLN A 49 14.67 5.27 7.90
C GLN A 49 13.48 6.19 8.12
N TYR A 50 12.46 6.11 7.27
CA TYR A 50 11.24 6.92 7.35
C TYR A 50 10.03 6.15 7.88
N MET A 51 10.23 4.93 8.38
CA MET A 51 9.14 4.00 8.71
C MET A 51 8.18 4.58 9.75
N GLY A 52 8.72 5.17 10.83
CA GLY A 52 7.89 5.84 11.85
C GLY A 52 7.12 7.05 11.31
N THR A 53 7.70 7.80 10.36
CA THR A 53 7.00 8.93 9.73
C THR A 53 5.91 8.44 8.77
N LEU A 54 6.21 7.42 7.96
CA LEU A 54 5.27 6.80 7.03
C LEU A 54 4.07 6.19 7.76
N GLU A 55 4.30 5.53 8.90
CA GLU A 55 3.22 4.96 9.71
C GLU A 55 2.28 6.03 10.28
N ASN A 56 2.84 7.16 10.73
CA ASN A 56 2.03 8.26 11.27
C ASN A 56 1.34 9.14 10.20
N LEU A 57 1.88 9.23 8.98
CA LEU A 57 1.35 10.12 7.92
C LEU A 57 0.59 9.39 6.80
N LEU A 58 1.00 8.17 6.47
CA LEU A 58 0.56 7.46 5.26
C LEU A 58 -0.12 6.13 5.55
N PHE A 59 0.36 5.36 6.53
CA PHE A 59 -0.20 4.05 6.91
C PHE A 59 -0.90 4.13 8.26
N THR A 60 -1.81 5.09 8.39
CA THR A 60 -2.63 5.24 9.60
C THR A 60 -3.74 4.18 9.64
N ALA A 61 -4.36 3.98 10.81
CA ALA A 61 -5.46 3.03 11.01
C ALA A 61 -6.73 3.34 10.17
N GLU A 62 -6.79 4.52 9.54
CA GLU A 62 -7.87 4.92 8.64
C GLU A 62 -7.66 4.42 7.21
N LEU A 63 -6.46 3.94 6.90
CA LEU A 63 -6.15 3.36 5.59
C LEU A 63 -6.83 2.00 5.43
N ASP A 64 -7.14 1.62 4.19
CA ASP A 64 -7.69 0.31 3.89
C ASP A 64 -6.76 -0.83 4.36
N HIS A 65 -7.36 -1.83 5.01
CA HIS A 65 -6.68 -2.97 5.59
C HIS A 65 -5.83 -3.75 4.59
N HIS A 66 -6.19 -3.78 3.30
CA HIS A 66 -5.40 -4.49 2.30
C HIS A 66 -4.07 -3.77 2.01
N ILE A 67 -4.08 -2.43 1.96
CA ILE A 67 -2.87 -1.65 1.74
C ILE A 67 -1.98 -1.71 2.99
N LEU A 68 -2.59 -1.59 4.18
CA LEU A 68 -1.92 -1.79 5.46
C LEU A 68 -1.29 -3.18 5.56
N ALA A 69 -1.97 -4.24 5.11
CA ALA A 69 -1.45 -5.60 5.13
C ALA A 69 -0.15 -5.74 4.32
N VAL A 70 -0.04 -5.08 3.16
CA VAL A 70 1.19 -5.09 2.35
C VAL A 70 2.34 -4.40 3.09
N TYR A 71 2.07 -3.28 3.75
CA TYR A 71 3.07 -2.58 4.54
C TYR A 71 3.50 -3.39 5.78
N GLN A 72 2.53 -4.02 6.46
CA GLN A 72 2.80 -4.91 7.60
C GLN A 72 3.60 -6.15 7.18
N GLN A 73 3.31 -6.73 6.01
CA GLN A 73 4.11 -7.80 5.42
C GLN A 73 5.55 -7.35 5.15
N PHE A 74 5.73 -6.14 4.62
CA PHE A 74 7.06 -5.56 4.43
C PHE A 74 7.80 -5.37 5.77
N CYS A 75 7.13 -4.85 6.80
CA CYS A 75 7.68 -4.73 8.16
C CYS A 75 8.09 -6.10 8.72
N ALA A 76 7.25 -7.12 8.55
CA ALA A 76 7.49 -8.48 9.03
C ALA A 76 8.68 -9.17 8.35
N LEU A 77 9.04 -8.76 7.13
CA LEU A 77 10.21 -9.29 6.43
C LEU A 77 11.54 -8.84 7.07
N GLN A 78 11.54 -7.81 7.92
CA GLN A 78 12.71 -7.29 8.64
C GLN A 78 13.98 -7.14 7.77
N LEU A 79 13.81 -6.84 6.48
CA LEU A 79 14.89 -6.58 5.52
C LEU A 79 15.57 -5.24 5.78
#